data_AF-J9EYU4-F1
#
_entry.id   AF-J9EYU4-F1
#
_cell.length_a   1.000
_cell.length_b   1.000
_cell.length_c   1.000
_cell.angle_alpha   90.00
_cell.angle_beta   90.00
_cell.angle_gamma   90.00
#
_symmetry.space_group_name_H-M   'P 1'
#
loop_
_entity.id
_entity.type
_entity.pdbx_description
1 polymer ?
#
loop_
_entity_poly.entity_id
_entity_poly.type
_entity_poly.pdbx_seq_one_letter_code
_entity_poly.pdbx_strand_id
1 'polypeptide(L)'
;MFPILSFATLGTVISALTIGSALYVLGQANLMYKMSVAESFAFGLMISAVDPVATLAIFQALNVQRMLKLFGESILNDVVSIVLTSTSLEMSLQNVTCSTSVSLFFPVISRFTYIFLISALLGAFVGFLSALQTFRTLAFVAETCIFAYLGLALFTIKLQFEPMFVSWSILLCFVGRAFNVFPLAYLANKCRRPQISIKNQFIMWYSGMRGAVAFALALHISIENQETKRVLLTTTLFIVLFTIIFLGGTTLPVLRVKILTSLVNENRMSLHRITSKLLNADCSVNDSSLPMERPLVLLQ
;
A
#
# COMPACT_ATOMS: atom_id res chain seq x y z
N MET A 1 2.77 12.85 7.18
CA MET A 1 1.75 11.82 6.84
C MET A 1 0.45 12.46 6.34
N PHE A 2 -0.03 13.54 6.98
CA PHE A 2 -1.19 14.35 6.58
C PHE A 2 -1.31 14.75 5.08
N PRO A 3 -0.24 15.09 4.35
CA PRO A 3 -0.35 15.48 2.94
C PRO A 3 -0.80 14.32 2.05
N ILE A 4 -0.35 13.09 2.34
CA ILE A 4 -0.61 11.93 1.48
C ILE A 4 -2.07 11.50 1.61
N LEU A 5 -2.61 11.51 2.83
CA LEU A 5 -4.01 11.17 3.08
C LEU A 5 -4.97 12.21 2.50
N SER A 6 -4.68 13.50 2.70
CA SER A 6 -5.51 14.59 2.14
C SER A 6 -5.47 14.65 0.62
N PHE A 7 -4.33 14.36 -0.01
CA PHE A 7 -4.29 14.25 -1.47
C PHE A 7 -5.06 13.02 -1.97
N ALA A 8 -5.00 11.89 -1.26
CA ALA A 8 -5.76 10.70 -1.63
C ALA A 8 -7.27 10.93 -1.56
N THR A 9 -7.79 11.60 -0.53
CA THR A 9 -9.22 11.90 -0.39
C THR A 9 -9.71 12.93 -1.40
N LEU A 10 -8.91 13.97 -1.70
CA LEU A 10 -9.25 14.93 -2.75
C LEU A 10 -9.24 14.27 -4.13
N GLY A 11 -8.26 13.40 -4.39
CA GLY A 11 -8.16 12.64 -5.63
C GLY A 11 -9.38 11.75 -5.87
N THR A 12 -9.86 11.03 -4.84
CA THR A 12 -11.04 10.17 -4.97
C THR A 12 -12.32 10.95 -5.21
N VAL A 13 -12.50 12.11 -4.55
CA VAL A 13 -13.67 12.98 -4.79
C VAL A 13 -13.66 13.50 -6.23
N ILE A 14 -12.51 13.94 -6.74
CA ILE A 14 -12.37 14.43 -8.11
C ILE A 14 -12.61 13.30 -9.13
N SER A 15 -12.08 12.10 -8.91
CA SER A 15 -12.35 10.97 -9.80
C SER A 15 -13.82 10.52 -9.75
N ALA A 16 -14.45 10.53 -8.58
CA ALA A 16 -15.88 10.23 -8.45
C ALA A 16 -16.74 11.24 -9.21
N LEU A 17 -16.42 12.54 -9.11
CA LEU A 17 -17.13 13.60 -9.81
C LEU A 17 -16.96 13.50 -11.33
N THR A 18 -15.74 13.25 -11.80
CA THR A 18 -15.45 13.12 -13.24
C THR A 18 -16.08 11.86 -13.84
N ILE A 19 -16.00 10.71 -13.17
CA ILE A 19 -16.63 9.46 -13.62
C ILE A 19 -18.16 9.58 -13.58
N GLY A 20 -18.73 10.09 -12.48
CA GLY A 20 -20.17 10.24 -12.31
C GLY A 20 -20.81 11.24 -13.29
N SER A 21 -20.13 12.36 -13.57
CA SER A 21 -20.57 13.33 -14.58
C SER A 21 -20.43 12.79 -16.00
N ALA A 22 -19.34 12.08 -16.32
CA ALA A 22 -19.18 11.44 -17.63
C ALA A 22 -20.30 10.42 -17.89
N LEU A 23 -20.58 9.53 -16.94
CA LEU A 23 -21.66 8.55 -17.07
C LEU A 23 -23.04 9.19 -17.22
N TYR A 24 -23.32 10.29 -16.51
CA TYR A 24 -24.56 11.04 -16.69
C TYR A 24 -24.70 11.60 -18.11
N VAL A 25 -23.64 12.23 -18.63
CA VAL A 25 -23.63 12.79 -19.99
C VAL A 25 -23.79 11.69 -21.04
N LEU A 26 -23.09 10.56 -20.90
CA LEU A 26 -23.25 9.42 -21.80
C LEU A 26 -24.66 8.80 -21.74
N GLY A 27 -25.27 8.75 -20.56
CA GLY A 27 -26.66 8.30 -20.39
C GLY A 27 -27.67 9.22 -21.06
N GLN A 28 -27.44 10.54 -21.04
CA GLN A 28 -28.28 11.52 -21.73
C GLN A 28 -28.08 11.52 -23.25
N ALA A 29 -26.89 11.10 -23.71
CA ALA A 29 -26.58 10.92 -25.12
C ALA A 29 -27.15 9.62 -25.73
N ASN A 30 -27.99 8.87 -25.00
CA ASN A 30 -28.54 7.56 -25.40
C ASN A 30 -27.48 6.51 -25.76
N LEU A 31 -26.22 6.71 -25.34
CA LEU A 31 -25.14 5.75 -25.54
C LEU A 31 -25.14 4.64 -24.48
N MET A 32 -25.90 4.81 -23.40
CA MET A 32 -25.88 3.94 -22.22
C MET A 32 -27.24 3.94 -21.52
N TYR A 33 -27.42 3.04 -20.53
CA TYR A 33 -28.60 3.02 -19.65
C TYR A 33 -28.80 4.39 -18.98
N LYS A 34 -30.02 4.94 -19.08
CA LYS A 34 -30.34 6.26 -18.57
C LYS A 34 -30.49 6.22 -17.06
N MET A 35 -29.59 6.91 -16.36
CA MET A 35 -29.57 7.01 -14.90
C MET A 35 -29.85 8.44 -14.45
N SER A 36 -30.45 8.59 -13.27
CA SER A 36 -30.54 9.88 -12.61
C SER A 36 -29.15 10.39 -12.20
N VAL A 37 -29.02 11.70 -12.06
CA VAL A 37 -27.78 12.36 -11.59
C VAL A 37 -27.30 11.74 -10.26
N ALA A 38 -28.22 11.46 -9.34
CA ALA A 38 -27.88 10.87 -8.05
C ALA A 38 -27.33 9.45 -8.20
N GLU A 39 -27.91 8.64 -9.10
CA GLU A 39 -27.51 7.26 -9.32
C GLU A 39 -26.16 7.18 -10.04
N SER A 40 -25.90 8.06 -11.01
CA SER A 40 -24.63 8.12 -11.74
C SER A 40 -23.48 8.59 -10.83
N PHE A 41 -23.71 9.57 -9.95
CA PHE A 41 -22.72 9.98 -8.95
C PHE A 41 -22.49 8.91 -7.90
N ALA A 42 -23.53 8.23 -7.42
CA ALA A 42 -23.38 7.13 -6.46
C ALA A 42 -22.52 6.01 -7.05
N PHE A 43 -22.73 5.64 -8.32
CA PHE A 43 -21.90 4.66 -9.01
C PHE A 43 -20.46 5.15 -9.22
N GLY A 44 -20.27 6.42 -9.59
CA GLY A 44 -18.95 7.04 -9.68
C GLY A 44 -18.18 6.98 -8.35
N LEU A 45 -18.86 7.20 -7.21
CA LEU A 45 -18.29 7.07 -5.87
C LEU A 45 -17.90 5.61 -5.55
N MET A 46 -18.76 4.63 -5.87
CA MET A 46 -18.47 3.22 -5.61
C MET A 46 -17.23 2.73 -6.38
N ILE A 47 -17.11 3.08 -7.66
CA ILE A 47 -15.93 2.72 -8.47
C ILE A 47 -14.69 3.51 -8.07
N SER A 48 -14.86 4.77 -7.67
CA SER A 48 -13.74 5.60 -7.24
C SER A 48 -13.21 5.27 -5.84
N ALA A 49 -14.01 4.57 -5.01
CA ALA A 49 -13.61 4.12 -3.67
C ALA A 49 -12.64 2.92 -3.69
N VAL A 50 -12.18 2.48 -4.86
CA VAL A 50 -11.28 1.34 -5.01
C VAL A 50 -9.94 1.59 -4.31
N ASP A 51 -9.62 0.69 -3.38
CA ASP A 51 -8.59 0.88 -2.38
C ASP A 51 -7.14 0.90 -2.90
N PRO A 52 -6.26 1.74 -2.31
CA PRO A 52 -4.82 1.66 -2.50
C PRO A 52 -4.17 0.47 -1.76
N VAL A 53 -4.95 -0.39 -1.08
CA VAL A 53 -4.44 -1.52 -0.27
C VAL A 53 -3.60 -2.50 -1.10
N ALA A 54 -3.99 -2.82 -2.33
CA ALA A 54 -3.18 -3.66 -3.22
C ALA A 54 -1.87 -2.98 -3.66
N THR A 55 -1.90 -1.65 -3.81
CA THR A 55 -0.70 -0.84 -4.09
C THR A 55 0.22 -0.82 -2.87
N LEU A 56 -0.34 -0.74 -1.66
CA LEU A 56 0.39 -0.81 -0.40
C LEU A 56 1.03 -2.19 -0.17
N ALA A 57 0.33 -3.28 -0.47
CA ALA A 57 0.85 -4.65 -0.39
C ALA A 57 2.00 -4.90 -1.39
N ILE A 58 1.90 -4.34 -2.60
CA ILE A 58 2.98 -4.39 -3.59
C ILE A 58 4.16 -3.51 -3.18
N PHE A 59 3.91 -2.35 -2.53
CA PHE A 59 4.98 -1.54 -1.96
C PHE A 59 5.66 -2.19 -0.75
N GLN A 60 4.94 -3.01 0.03
CA GLN A 60 5.51 -3.89 1.06
C GLN A 60 6.40 -4.97 0.42
N ALA A 61 5.98 -5.55 -0.70
CA ALA A 61 6.79 -6.52 -1.46
C ALA A 61 8.01 -5.88 -2.16
N LEU A 62 7.94 -4.60 -2.52
CA LEU A 62 9.04 -3.85 -3.18
C LEU A 62 10.04 -3.23 -2.18
N ASN A 63 9.91 -3.49 -0.88
CA ASN A 63 10.88 -3.15 0.16
C ASN A 63 11.39 -1.69 0.15
N VAL A 64 10.54 -0.72 -0.24
CA VAL A 64 10.91 0.70 -0.21
C VAL A 64 10.83 1.18 1.24
N GLN A 65 11.98 1.14 1.92
CA GLN A 65 12.27 1.53 3.30
C GLN A 65 11.58 2.83 3.78
N ARG A 66 10.31 2.78 4.17
CA ARG A 66 9.64 3.92 4.83
C ARG A 66 8.65 3.56 5.94
N MET A 67 8.37 2.28 6.14
CA MET A 67 7.57 1.78 7.27
C MET A 67 8.26 2.06 8.62
N LEU A 68 9.59 2.06 8.65
CA LEU A 68 10.38 2.12 9.89
C LEU A 68 10.44 3.52 10.54
N LYS A 69 10.32 4.60 9.75
CA LYS A 69 10.59 5.97 10.26
C LYS A 69 9.47 6.55 11.12
N LEU A 70 8.22 6.18 10.87
CA LEU A 70 7.07 6.71 11.62
C LEU A 70 6.73 5.87 12.85
N PHE A 71 7.02 4.56 12.82
CA PHE A 71 6.82 3.66 13.96
C PHE A 71 7.74 4.02 15.14
N GLY A 72 8.94 4.56 14.85
CA GLY A 72 9.90 4.99 15.86
C GLY A 72 9.55 6.30 16.59
N GLU A 73 8.77 7.20 15.99
CA GLU A 73 8.41 8.50 16.60
C GLU A 73 7.36 8.35 17.71
N SER A 74 6.36 7.48 17.53
CA SER A 74 5.28 7.29 18.51
C SER A 74 5.74 6.54 19.77
N ILE A 75 6.63 5.57 19.63
CA ILE A 75 7.16 4.81 20.79
C ILE A 75 7.99 5.73 21.69
N LEU A 76 8.73 6.67 21.11
CA LEU A 76 9.59 7.59 21.88
C LEU A 76 8.77 8.61 22.69
N ASN A 77 7.62 9.04 22.16
CA ASN A 77 6.76 10.05 22.79
C ASN A 77 6.03 9.53 24.04
N ASP A 78 5.58 8.27 24.02
CA ASP A 78 4.84 7.68 25.13
C ASP A 78 5.73 7.39 26.35
N VAL A 79 7.00 7.05 26.14
CA VAL A 79 7.96 6.79 27.24
C VAL A 79 8.34 8.08 27.97
N VAL A 80 8.50 9.20 27.24
CA VAL A 80 8.89 10.49 27.83
C VAL A 80 7.76 11.09 28.66
N SER A 81 6.50 10.94 28.25
CA SER A 81 5.35 11.47 29.01
C SER A 81 5.13 10.76 30.35
N ILE A 82 5.39 9.45 30.40
CA ILE A 82 5.25 8.63 31.61
C ILE A 82 6.32 8.99 32.65
N VAL A 83 7.57 9.20 32.23
CA VAL A 83 8.70 9.55 33.12
C VAL A 83 8.58 10.96 33.70
N LEU A 84 8.01 11.91 32.93
CA LEU A 84 7.83 13.29 33.39
C LEU A 84 6.63 13.45 34.34
N THR A 85 5.60 12.62 34.16
CA THR A 85 4.40 12.61 35.01
C THR A 85 4.70 11.99 36.38
N SER A 86 5.55 10.96 36.43
CA SER A 86 5.96 10.33 37.69
C SER A 86 6.91 11.19 38.53
N THR A 87 7.77 12.00 37.90
CA THR A 87 8.70 12.90 38.60
C THR A 87 8.04 14.19 39.14
N SER A 88 6.93 14.64 38.55
CA SER A 88 6.20 15.84 39.02
C SER A 88 5.26 15.57 40.20
N LEU A 89 4.86 14.31 40.44
CA LEU A 89 3.93 13.94 41.52
C LEU A 89 4.63 13.77 42.88
N GLU A 90 5.95 13.69 42.93
CA GLU A 90 6.72 13.48 44.16
C GLU A 90 6.95 14.76 44.99
N MET A 91 6.46 15.92 44.54
CA MET A 91 6.68 17.21 45.23
C MET A 91 5.53 17.69 46.13
N SER A 92 4.52 16.87 46.41
CA SER A 92 3.44 17.24 47.33
C SER A 92 2.88 16.06 48.10
N LEU A 93 3.50 15.71 49.23
CA LEU A 93 2.84 15.67 50.54
C LEU A 93 3.78 15.12 51.60
N GLN A 94 3.97 15.93 52.62
CA GLN A 94 4.90 15.76 53.71
C GLN A 94 4.20 15.21 54.97
N ASN A 95 4.99 14.48 55.79
CA ASN A 95 4.83 14.12 57.22
C ASN A 95 3.95 12.91 57.61
N VAL A 96 4.54 11.97 58.37
CA VAL A 96 4.38 11.81 59.85
C VAL A 96 4.98 10.45 60.37
N THR A 97 6.01 10.56 61.21
CA THR A 97 6.46 9.78 62.41
C THR A 97 6.71 8.25 62.49
N CYS A 98 7.80 7.94 63.20
CA CYS A 98 8.06 6.86 64.20
C CYS A 98 8.58 5.46 63.80
N SER A 99 9.92 5.35 63.89
CA SER A 99 10.80 4.29 64.42
C SER A 99 10.41 2.79 64.43
N THR A 100 11.26 2.01 63.74
CA THR A 100 11.79 0.67 64.10
C THR A 100 10.85 -0.54 64.07
N SER A 101 10.27 -0.83 62.90
CA SER A 101 9.91 -2.20 62.42
C SER A 101 9.88 -2.33 60.88
N VAL A 102 10.18 -1.23 60.17
CA VAL A 102 9.79 -0.99 58.77
C VAL A 102 10.84 -1.48 57.74
N SER A 103 12.07 -1.79 58.17
CA SER A 103 13.19 -2.10 57.26
C SER A 103 13.11 -3.45 56.53
N LEU A 104 12.24 -4.37 56.95
CA LEU A 104 12.09 -5.70 56.32
C LEU A 104 10.85 -5.85 55.42
N PHE A 105 9.81 -5.04 55.62
CA PHE A 105 8.60 -5.09 54.79
C PHE A 105 8.80 -4.43 53.43
N PHE A 106 9.49 -3.29 53.39
CA PHE A 106 9.76 -2.52 52.17
C PHE A 106 10.45 -3.34 51.05
N PRO A 107 11.50 -4.14 51.30
CA PRO A 107 12.14 -4.92 50.24
C PRO A 107 11.28 -6.08 49.69
N VAL A 108 10.40 -6.68 50.52
CA VAL A 108 9.52 -7.79 50.10
C VAL A 108 8.39 -7.27 49.20
N ILE A 109 7.74 -6.18 49.61
CA ILE A 109 6.70 -5.52 48.80
C ILE A 109 7.31 -5.00 47.48
N SER A 110 8.49 -4.39 47.51
CA SER A 110 9.16 -3.86 46.32
C SER A 110 9.48 -4.96 45.30
N ARG A 111 9.98 -6.12 45.76
CA ARG A 111 10.31 -7.25 44.89
C ARG A 111 9.07 -7.87 44.24
N PHE A 112 7.97 -7.98 44.98
CA PHE A 112 6.70 -8.48 44.44
C PHE A 112 6.14 -7.54 43.36
N THR A 113 6.08 -6.24 43.64
CA THR A 113 5.57 -5.22 42.72
C THR A 113 6.37 -5.16 41.42
N TYR A 114 7.71 -5.25 41.50
CA TYR A 114 8.58 -5.24 40.32
C TYR A 114 8.36 -6.45 39.40
N ILE A 115 8.25 -7.66 39.96
CA ILE A 115 8.03 -8.90 39.17
C ILE A 115 6.63 -8.91 38.55
N PHE A 116 5.62 -8.43 39.28
CA PHE A 116 4.25 -8.31 38.78
C PHE A 116 4.16 -7.34 37.60
N LEU A 117 4.78 -6.16 37.72
CA LEU A 117 4.75 -5.14 36.67
C LEU A 117 5.44 -5.63 35.39
N ILE A 118 6.60 -6.28 35.50
CA ILE A 118 7.32 -6.84 34.34
C ILE A 118 6.50 -7.93 33.66
N SER A 119 5.88 -8.82 34.43
CA SER A 119 5.08 -9.92 33.89
C SER A 119 3.83 -9.40 33.18
N ALA A 120 3.16 -8.39 33.74
CA ALA A 120 2.00 -7.76 33.14
C ALA A 120 2.35 -7.04 31.81
N LEU A 121 3.49 -6.35 31.77
CA LEU A 121 3.95 -5.64 30.58
C LEU A 121 4.36 -6.60 29.46
N LEU A 122 5.06 -7.68 29.81
CA LEU A 122 5.40 -8.75 28.87
C LEU A 122 4.14 -9.45 28.33
N GLY A 123 3.16 -9.72 29.19
CA GLY A 123 1.88 -10.30 28.80
C GLY A 123 1.07 -9.39 27.86
N ALA A 124 1.00 -8.10 28.16
CA ALA A 124 0.33 -7.12 27.31
C ALA A 124 1.02 -6.99 25.93
N PHE A 125 2.35 -7.00 25.90
CA PHE A 125 3.12 -6.94 24.66
C PHE A 125 2.90 -8.18 23.79
N VAL A 126 3.01 -9.37 24.37
CA VAL A 126 2.75 -10.63 23.65
C VAL A 126 1.29 -10.72 23.20
N GLY A 127 0.34 -10.27 24.01
CA GLY A 127 -1.08 -10.18 23.65
C GLY A 127 -1.34 -9.23 22.49
N PHE A 128 -0.71 -8.06 22.49
CA PHE A 128 -0.80 -7.08 21.40
C PHE A 128 -0.21 -7.62 20.09
N LEU A 129 0.99 -8.23 20.15
CA LEU A 129 1.60 -8.89 18.99
C LEU A 129 0.72 -10.02 18.44
N SER A 130 0.14 -10.83 19.33
CA SER A 130 -0.76 -11.91 18.96
C SER A 130 -2.03 -11.38 18.29
N ALA A 131 -2.61 -10.30 18.81
CA ALA A 131 -3.76 -9.62 18.23
C ALA A 131 -3.44 -9.06 16.83
N LEU A 132 -2.29 -8.41 16.65
CA LEU A 132 -1.87 -7.92 15.34
C LEU A 132 -1.75 -9.07 14.31
N GLN A 133 -1.24 -10.21 14.75
CA GLN A 133 -1.08 -11.38 13.88
C GLN A 133 -2.42 -12.02 13.51
N THR A 134 -3.38 -12.10 14.45
CA THR A 134 -4.73 -12.62 14.17
C THR A 134 -5.54 -11.69 13.28
N PHE A 135 -5.40 -10.36 13.39
CA PHE A 135 -6.02 -9.43 12.45
C PHE A 135 -5.55 -9.66 11.01
N ARG A 136 -4.26 -9.97 10.82
CA ARG A 136 -3.72 -10.24 9.48
C ARG A 136 -4.29 -11.52 8.88
N THR A 137 -4.46 -12.59 9.67
CA THR A 137 -5.05 -13.84 9.18
C THR A 137 -6.54 -13.67 8.91
N LEU A 138 -7.27 -12.95 9.77
CA LEU A 138 -8.69 -12.64 9.55
C LEU A 138 -8.91 -11.81 8.28
N ALA A 139 -8.07 -10.80 8.02
CA ALA A 139 -8.15 -10.01 6.79
C ALA A 139 -7.96 -10.87 5.54
N PHE A 140 -7.02 -11.82 5.58
CA PHE A 140 -6.81 -12.76 4.48
C PHE A 140 -7.99 -13.70 4.27
N VAL A 141 -8.59 -14.23 5.34
CA VAL A 141 -9.81 -15.06 5.27
C VAL A 141 -10.99 -14.26 4.74
N ALA A 142 -11.18 -13.01 5.18
CA ALA A 142 -12.23 -12.15 4.66
C ALA A 142 -12.04 -11.89 3.15
N GLU A 143 -10.80 -11.66 2.70
CA GLU A 143 -10.49 -11.49 1.27
C GLU A 143 -10.86 -12.75 0.47
N THR A 144 -10.52 -13.95 0.94
CA THR A 144 -10.89 -15.20 0.23
C THR A 144 -12.40 -15.45 0.22
N CYS A 145 -13.10 -15.15 1.32
CA CYS A 145 -14.57 -15.22 1.37
C CYS A 145 -15.23 -14.27 0.37
N ILE A 146 -14.74 -13.04 0.22
CA ILE A 146 -15.28 -12.08 -0.76
C ILE A 146 -15.08 -12.60 -2.19
N PHE A 147 -13.93 -13.19 -2.51
CA PHE A 147 -13.70 -13.81 -3.82
C PHE A 147 -14.65 -14.98 -4.09
N ALA A 148 -14.88 -15.85 -3.10
CA ALA A 148 -15.85 -16.94 -3.21
C ALA A 148 -17.28 -16.39 -3.43
N TYR A 149 -17.65 -15.34 -2.71
CA TYR A 149 -18.94 -14.70 -2.83
C TYR A 149 -19.15 -14.01 -4.19
N LEU A 150 -18.13 -13.35 -4.76
CA LEU A 150 -18.17 -12.82 -6.13
C LEU A 150 -18.44 -13.92 -7.16
N GLY A 151 -17.80 -15.08 -7.00
CA GLY A 151 -18.04 -16.26 -7.83
C GLY A 151 -19.47 -16.79 -7.71
N LEU A 152 -20.00 -16.88 -6.50
CA LEU A 152 -21.40 -17.28 -6.26
C LEU A 152 -22.40 -16.26 -6.81
N ALA A 153 -22.12 -14.96 -6.66
CA ALA A 153 -23.00 -13.88 -7.10
C ALA A 153 -23.27 -13.91 -8.61
N LEU A 154 -22.31 -14.38 -9.40
CA LEU A 154 -22.49 -14.60 -10.85
C LEU A 154 -23.56 -15.63 -11.19
N PHE A 155 -23.79 -16.63 -10.34
CA PHE A 155 -24.78 -17.68 -10.60
C PHE A 155 -26.12 -17.41 -9.90
N THR A 156 -26.09 -16.69 -8.78
CA THR A 156 -27.28 -16.46 -7.94
C THR A 156 -28.10 -15.24 -8.39
N ILE A 157 -27.46 -14.17 -8.88
CA ILE A 157 -28.16 -12.92 -9.24
C ILE A 157 -28.73 -13.05 -10.66
N LYS A 158 -29.99 -12.67 -10.91
CA LYS A 158 -30.47 -12.53 -12.30
C LYS A 158 -29.70 -11.40 -12.98
N LEU A 159 -28.81 -11.74 -13.91
CA LEU A 159 -27.96 -10.78 -14.61
C LEU A 159 -28.78 -10.04 -15.65
N GLN A 160 -28.77 -8.71 -15.56
CA GLN A 160 -29.15 -7.84 -16.66
C GLN A 160 -27.87 -7.28 -17.26
N PHE A 161 -27.49 -7.86 -18.38
CA PHE A 161 -26.22 -7.56 -19.03
C PHE A 161 -26.41 -6.48 -20.09
N GLU A 162 -25.98 -5.26 -19.75
CA GLU A 162 -25.91 -4.12 -20.66
C GLU A 162 -24.45 -3.92 -21.11
N PRO A 163 -24.01 -4.51 -22.24
CA PRO A 163 -22.60 -4.54 -22.63
C PRO A 163 -22.02 -3.15 -22.89
N MET A 164 -22.85 -2.23 -23.37
CA MET A 164 -22.46 -0.86 -23.64
C MET A 164 -22.20 -0.11 -22.33
N PHE A 165 -23.03 -0.37 -21.31
CA PHE A 165 -22.84 0.20 -19.97
C PHE A 165 -21.54 -0.29 -19.32
N VAL A 166 -21.27 -1.60 -19.41
CA VAL A 166 -20.06 -2.24 -18.87
C VAL A 166 -18.79 -1.72 -19.55
N SER A 167 -18.74 -1.69 -20.87
CA SER A 167 -17.52 -1.35 -21.63
C SER A 167 -17.05 0.07 -21.36
N TRP A 168 -17.97 1.03 -21.40
CA TRP A 168 -17.69 2.44 -21.08
C TRP A 168 -17.33 2.62 -19.60
N SER A 169 -17.96 1.89 -18.68
CA SER A 169 -17.62 1.95 -17.26
C SER A 169 -16.20 1.46 -16.98
N ILE A 170 -15.74 0.39 -17.65
CA ILE A 170 -14.36 -0.08 -17.58
C ILE A 170 -13.41 1.00 -18.12
N LEU A 171 -13.69 1.56 -19.29
CA LEU A 171 -12.85 2.57 -19.92
C LEU A 171 -12.74 3.83 -19.05
N LEU A 172 -13.86 4.35 -18.57
CA LEU A 172 -13.91 5.50 -17.66
C LEU A 172 -13.24 5.22 -16.31
N CYS A 173 -13.31 3.99 -15.80
CA CYS A 173 -12.58 3.60 -14.60
C CYS A 173 -11.06 3.73 -14.79
N PHE A 174 -10.51 3.19 -15.89
CA PHE A 174 -9.07 3.30 -16.19
C PHE A 174 -8.63 4.76 -16.41
N VAL A 175 -9.41 5.51 -17.18
CA VAL A 175 -9.12 6.90 -17.53
C VAL A 175 -9.26 7.80 -16.31
N GLY A 176 -10.36 7.71 -15.55
CA GLY A 176 -10.58 8.47 -14.32
C GLY A 176 -9.49 8.18 -13.28
N ARG A 177 -9.04 6.92 -13.19
CA ARG A 177 -7.92 6.55 -12.33
C ARG A 177 -6.58 7.12 -12.82
N ALA A 178 -6.32 7.15 -14.12
CA ALA A 178 -5.12 7.78 -14.68
C ALA A 178 -5.07 9.28 -14.36
N PHE A 179 -6.20 9.98 -14.56
CA PHE A 179 -6.35 11.40 -14.23
C PHE A 179 -6.24 11.70 -12.74
N ASN A 180 -6.47 10.73 -11.86
CA ASN A 180 -6.21 10.88 -10.42
C ASN A 180 -4.72 10.62 -10.09
N VAL A 181 -4.18 9.48 -10.54
CA VAL A 181 -2.85 9.00 -10.13
C VAL A 181 -1.70 9.87 -10.66
N PHE A 182 -1.73 10.28 -11.94
CA PHE A 182 -0.62 11.04 -12.52
C PHE A 182 -0.48 12.47 -11.93
N PRO A 183 -1.56 13.26 -11.81
CA PRO A 183 -1.47 14.58 -11.17
C PRO A 183 -1.11 14.51 -9.69
N LEU A 184 -1.66 13.53 -8.93
CA LEU A 184 -1.25 13.32 -7.54
C LEU A 184 0.23 12.95 -7.44
N ALA A 185 0.74 12.10 -8.32
CA ALA A 185 2.15 11.73 -8.33
C ALA A 185 3.05 12.91 -8.68
N TYR A 186 2.63 13.77 -9.62
CA TYR A 186 3.30 15.02 -9.95
C TYR A 186 3.34 15.98 -8.75
N LEU A 187 2.21 16.18 -8.08
CA LEU A 187 2.11 17.07 -6.92
C LEU A 187 2.89 16.52 -5.72
N ALA A 188 2.82 15.21 -5.46
CA ALA A 188 3.60 14.55 -4.42
C ALA A 188 5.12 14.60 -4.69
N ASN A 189 5.53 14.59 -5.96
CA ASN A 189 6.93 14.76 -6.34
C ASN A 189 7.47 16.18 -6.04
N LYS A 190 6.60 17.18 -5.93
CA LYS A 190 6.98 18.55 -5.52
C LYS A 190 7.31 18.63 -4.03
N CYS A 191 6.62 17.84 -3.20
CA CYS A 191 6.76 17.86 -1.74
C CYS A 191 7.70 16.77 -1.18
N ARG A 192 8.29 15.90 -2.02
CA ARG A 192 9.04 14.71 -1.58
C ARG A 192 10.36 14.52 -2.33
N ARG A 193 11.43 14.23 -1.58
CA ARG A 193 12.68 13.63 -2.08
C ARG A 193 12.79 12.23 -1.47
N PRO A 194 12.89 11.09 -2.20
CA PRO A 194 13.09 10.87 -3.64
C PRO A 194 11.79 10.88 -4.47
N GLN A 195 11.95 11.26 -5.74
CA GLN A 195 10.88 11.36 -6.73
C GLN A 195 10.41 9.98 -7.20
N ILE A 196 9.11 9.87 -7.45
CA ILE A 196 8.47 8.69 -8.01
C ILE A 196 8.64 8.76 -9.53
N SER A 197 9.50 7.89 -10.08
CA SER A 197 9.69 7.72 -11.52
C SER A 197 8.39 7.34 -12.22
N ILE A 198 8.22 7.78 -13.46
CA ILE A 198 7.02 7.48 -14.28
C ILE A 198 6.77 5.97 -14.40
N LYS A 199 7.83 5.15 -14.41
CA LYS A 199 7.73 3.68 -14.40
C LYS A 199 7.03 3.16 -13.15
N ASN A 200 7.26 3.79 -12.00
CA ASN A 200 6.59 3.43 -10.75
C ASN A 200 5.17 4.01 -10.69
N GLN A 201 4.89 5.13 -11.36
CA GLN A 201 3.53 5.68 -11.49
C GLN A 201 2.62 4.78 -12.31
N PHE A 202 3.13 4.24 -13.43
CA PHE A 202 2.40 3.24 -14.21
C PHE A 202 2.06 2.00 -13.39
N ILE A 203 2.97 1.54 -12.54
CA ILE A 203 2.71 0.40 -11.64
C ILE A 203 1.63 0.76 -10.61
N MET A 204 1.66 1.96 -10.03
CA MET A 204 0.60 2.40 -9.10
C MET A 204 -0.78 2.52 -9.77
N TRP A 205 -0.83 3.00 -11.02
CA TRP A 205 -2.06 3.05 -11.79
C TRP A 205 -2.61 1.65 -12.05
N TYR A 206 -1.74 0.70 -12.41
CA TYR A 206 -2.10 -0.66 -12.79
C TYR A 206 -2.35 -1.61 -11.60
N SER A 207 -1.75 -1.41 -10.43
CA SER A 207 -1.72 -2.45 -9.38
C SER A 207 -2.85 -2.43 -8.36
N GLY A 208 -3.81 -1.50 -8.45
CA GLY A 208 -4.72 -1.19 -7.35
C GLY A 208 -6.20 -1.42 -7.63
N MET A 209 -6.57 -2.35 -8.50
CA MET A 209 -7.97 -2.55 -8.91
C MET A 209 -8.53 -3.87 -8.38
N ARG A 210 -8.71 -3.96 -7.06
CA ARG A 210 -9.50 -5.03 -6.44
C ARG A 210 -10.74 -4.41 -5.81
N GLY A 211 -11.84 -4.40 -6.56
CA GLY A 211 -13.09 -3.73 -6.20
C GLY A 211 -14.05 -4.55 -5.33
N ALA A 212 -13.52 -5.36 -4.42
CA ALA A 212 -14.31 -6.07 -3.41
C ALA A 212 -15.23 -5.12 -2.63
N VAL A 213 -14.70 -3.96 -2.24
CA VAL A 213 -15.45 -2.90 -1.53
C VAL A 213 -16.52 -2.28 -2.43
N ALA A 214 -16.22 -2.04 -3.72
CA ALA A 214 -17.20 -1.50 -4.67
C ALA A 214 -18.40 -2.45 -4.85
N PHE A 215 -18.15 -3.76 -4.90
CA PHE A 215 -19.22 -4.76 -4.99
C PHE A 215 -20.06 -4.82 -3.71
N ALA A 216 -19.44 -4.78 -2.54
CA ALA A 216 -20.16 -4.74 -1.26
C ALA A 216 -21.03 -3.47 -1.13
N LEU A 217 -20.51 -2.31 -1.55
CA LEU A 217 -21.26 -1.05 -1.59
C LEU A 217 -22.44 -1.11 -2.56
N ALA A 218 -22.26 -1.73 -3.74
CA ALA A 218 -23.33 -1.89 -4.72
C ALA A 218 -24.47 -2.79 -4.22
N LEU A 219 -24.20 -3.75 -3.33
CA LEU A 219 -25.23 -4.57 -2.68
C LEU A 219 -26.05 -3.78 -1.66
N HIS A 220 -25.37 -2.92 -0.90
CA HIS A 220 -25.98 -2.17 0.20
C HIS A 220 -26.69 -0.89 -0.24
N ILE A 221 -26.45 -0.41 -1.47
CA ILE A 221 -27.12 0.80 -1.96
C ILE A 221 -28.62 0.55 -2.18
N SER A 222 -29.46 1.34 -1.51
CA SER A 222 -30.93 1.29 -1.66
C SER A 222 -31.35 2.32 -2.71
N ILE A 223 -31.43 1.88 -3.96
CA ILE A 223 -32.00 2.66 -5.06
C ILE A 223 -33.47 2.25 -5.19
N GLU A 224 -34.34 3.25 -5.33
CA GLU A 224 -35.80 3.08 -5.44
C GLU A 224 -36.18 2.22 -6.66
N ASN A 225 -35.44 2.35 -7.76
CA ASN A 225 -35.56 1.53 -8.97
C ASN A 225 -34.78 0.20 -8.87
N GLN A 226 -35.51 -0.91 -8.76
CA GLN A 226 -34.93 -2.26 -8.68
C GLN A 226 -34.18 -2.69 -9.96
N GLU A 227 -34.66 -2.27 -11.14
CA GLU A 227 -34.00 -2.56 -12.43
C GLU A 227 -32.63 -1.87 -12.51
N THR A 228 -32.57 -0.56 -12.22
CA THR A 228 -31.32 0.21 -12.17
C THR A 228 -30.34 -0.39 -11.17
N LYS A 229 -30.81 -0.77 -9.97
CA LYS A 229 -29.99 -1.44 -8.96
C LYS A 229 -29.39 -2.74 -9.51
N ARG A 230 -30.17 -3.55 -10.23
CA ARG A 230 -29.72 -4.82 -10.82
C ARG A 230 -28.67 -4.61 -11.92
N VAL A 231 -28.85 -3.61 -12.78
CA VAL A 231 -27.87 -3.22 -13.82
C VAL A 231 -26.56 -2.75 -13.19
N LEU A 232 -26.62 -1.90 -12.16
CA LEU A 232 -25.45 -1.42 -11.41
C LEU A 232 -24.68 -2.56 -10.72
N LEU A 233 -25.41 -3.46 -10.05
CA LEU A 233 -24.85 -4.64 -9.39
C LEU A 233 -24.14 -5.56 -10.37
N THR A 234 -24.82 -5.90 -11.45
CA THR A 234 -24.29 -6.78 -12.51
C THR A 234 -23.05 -6.15 -13.14
N THR A 235 -23.09 -4.84 -13.41
CA THR A 235 -21.96 -4.11 -13.99
C THR A 235 -20.77 -4.04 -13.05
N THR A 236 -20.99 -3.75 -11.77
CA THR A 236 -19.91 -3.72 -10.77
C THR A 236 -19.26 -5.10 -10.63
N LEU A 237 -20.06 -6.17 -10.64
CA LEU A 237 -19.58 -7.54 -10.62
C LEU A 237 -18.68 -7.84 -11.84
N PHE A 238 -19.13 -7.50 -13.05
CA PHE A 238 -18.32 -7.70 -14.27
C PHE A 238 -17.04 -6.86 -14.27
N ILE A 239 -17.09 -5.60 -13.84
CA ILE A 239 -15.90 -4.76 -13.69
C ILE A 239 -14.92 -5.44 -12.73
N VAL A 240 -15.37 -5.81 -11.54
CA VAL A 240 -14.51 -6.42 -10.52
C VAL A 240 -13.89 -7.72 -11.02
N LEU A 241 -14.66 -8.59 -11.66
CA LEU A 241 -14.14 -9.84 -12.24
C LEU A 241 -13.14 -9.58 -13.36
N PHE A 242 -13.45 -8.66 -14.28
CA PHE A 242 -12.53 -8.27 -15.35
C PHE A 242 -11.21 -7.75 -14.78
N THR A 243 -11.27 -6.91 -13.75
CA THR A 243 -10.06 -6.35 -13.15
C THR A 243 -9.27 -7.39 -12.36
N ILE A 244 -9.93 -8.33 -11.68
CA ILE A 244 -9.26 -9.43 -10.97
C ILE A 244 -8.56 -10.37 -11.96
N ILE A 245 -9.25 -10.80 -13.01
CA ILE A 245 -8.69 -11.75 -13.98
C ILE A 245 -7.56 -11.10 -14.77
N PHE A 246 -7.81 -9.94 -15.37
CA PHE A 246 -6.85 -9.30 -16.26
C PHE A 246 -5.70 -8.66 -15.49
N LEU A 247 -5.97 -7.86 -14.46
CA LEU A 247 -4.92 -7.13 -13.72
C LEU A 247 -4.30 -7.99 -12.62
N GLY A 248 -5.10 -8.84 -11.95
CA GLY A 248 -4.56 -9.80 -10.97
C GLY A 248 -3.69 -10.88 -11.63
N GLY A 249 -4.11 -11.40 -12.79
CA GLY A 249 -3.36 -12.40 -13.55
C GLY A 249 -2.03 -11.88 -14.11
N THR A 250 -1.99 -10.64 -14.60
CA THR A 250 -0.76 -10.01 -15.14
C THR A 250 0.19 -9.46 -14.07
N THR A 251 -0.28 -9.22 -12.84
CA THR A 251 0.57 -8.68 -11.77
C THR A 251 1.70 -9.64 -11.37
N LEU A 252 1.42 -10.95 -11.31
CA LEU A 252 2.41 -11.98 -10.96
C LEU A 252 3.58 -12.10 -11.97
N PRO A 253 3.35 -12.19 -13.30
CA PRO A 253 4.44 -12.21 -14.27
C PRO A 253 5.19 -10.88 -14.35
N VAL A 254 4.52 -9.73 -14.21
CA VAL A 254 5.18 -8.42 -14.17
C VAL A 254 6.11 -8.29 -12.97
N LEU A 255 5.71 -8.79 -11.80
CA LEU A 255 6.57 -8.87 -10.62
C LEU A 255 7.78 -9.77 -10.86
N ARG A 256 7.59 -10.97 -11.45
CA ARG A 256 8.71 -11.87 -11.78
C ARG A 256 9.71 -11.23 -12.73
N VAL A 257 9.24 -10.61 -13.81
CA VAL A 257 10.12 -9.94 -14.79
C VAL A 257 10.88 -8.80 -14.13
N LYS A 258 10.22 -8.00 -13.29
CA LYS A 258 10.87 -6.86 -12.63
C LYS A 258 11.91 -7.30 -11.60
N ILE A 259 11.61 -8.33 -10.81
CA ILE A 259 12.55 -8.94 -9.85
C ILE A 259 13.74 -9.54 -10.59
N LEU A 260 13.49 -10.32 -11.65
CA LEU A 260 14.55 -10.93 -12.46
C LEU A 260 15.43 -9.86 -13.11
N THR A 261 14.82 -8.81 -13.66
CA THR A 261 15.55 -7.68 -14.24
C THR A 261 16.39 -6.97 -13.17
N SER A 262 15.88 -6.78 -11.95
CA SER A 262 16.67 -6.18 -10.87
C SER A 262 17.87 -7.04 -10.48
N LEU A 263 17.71 -8.36 -10.39
CA LEU A 263 18.80 -9.29 -10.07
C LEU A 263 19.86 -9.34 -11.18
N VAL A 264 19.43 -9.34 -12.45
CA VAL A 264 20.33 -9.30 -13.61
C VAL A 264 21.12 -7.99 -13.65
N ASN A 265 20.47 -6.85 -13.36
CA ASN A 265 21.14 -5.56 -13.35
C ASN A 265 22.14 -5.43 -12.20
N GLU A 266 21.82 -6.00 -11.03
CA GLU A 266 22.75 -6.08 -9.90
C GLU A 266 23.99 -6.89 -10.27
N ASN A 267 23.81 -8.09 -10.83
CA ASN A 267 24.90 -8.94 -11.28
C ASN A 267 25.76 -8.28 -12.37
N ARG A 268 25.15 -7.60 -13.35
CA ARG A 268 25.88 -6.84 -14.37
C ARG A 268 26.74 -5.73 -13.77
N MET A 269 26.23 -4.98 -12.79
CA MET A 269 27.01 -3.92 -12.13
C MET A 269 28.17 -4.48 -11.31
N SER A 270 27.98 -5.63 -10.66
CA SER A 270 29.06 -6.35 -9.95
C SER A 270 30.17 -6.75 -10.91
N LEU A 271 29.80 -7.36 -12.04
CA LEU A 271 30.73 -7.82 -13.07
C LEU A 271 31.48 -6.64 -13.69
N HIS A 272 30.78 -5.55 -14.01
CA HIS A 272 31.38 -4.35 -14.58
C HIS A 272 32.39 -3.67 -13.62
N ARG A 273 32.14 -3.71 -12.29
CA ARG A 273 33.11 -3.24 -11.29
C ARG A 273 34.34 -4.13 -11.19
N ILE A 274 34.18 -5.45 -11.31
CA ILE A 274 35.30 -6.39 -11.28
C ILE A 274 36.15 -6.22 -12.53
N THR A 275 35.53 -6.17 -13.71
CA THR A 275 36.22 -5.95 -14.99
C THR A 275 36.95 -4.60 -15.01
N SER A 276 36.33 -3.52 -14.51
CA SER A 276 37.01 -2.21 -14.45
C SER A 276 38.19 -2.20 -13.47
N LYS A 277 38.11 -2.97 -12.37
CA LYS A 277 39.22 -3.11 -11.42
C LYS A 277 40.39 -3.89 -12.01
N LEU A 278 40.11 -4.95 -12.79
CA LEU A 278 41.14 -5.72 -13.49
C LEU A 278 41.81 -4.89 -14.60
N LEU A 279 41.02 -4.17 -15.41
CA LEU A 279 41.55 -3.28 -16.47
C LEU A 279 42.43 -2.15 -15.90
N ASN A 280 42.05 -1.57 -14.76
CA ASN A 280 42.86 -0.54 -14.10
C ASN A 280 44.11 -1.13 -13.41
N ALA A 281 44.05 -2.37 -12.93
CA ALA A 281 45.22 -3.08 -12.42
C ALA A 281 46.22 -3.38 -13.53
N ASP A 282 45.75 -3.82 -14.71
CA ASP A 282 46.60 -4.05 -15.88
C ASP A 282 47.26 -2.76 -16.39
N CYS A 283 46.55 -1.62 -16.40
CA CYS A 283 47.17 -0.32 -16.72
C CYS A 283 48.24 0.10 -15.69
N SER A 284 48.07 -0.23 -14.41
CA SER A 284 49.07 0.08 -13.38
C SER A 284 50.33 -0.80 -13.45
N VAL A 285 50.23 -1.99 -14.06
CA VAL A 285 51.36 -2.90 -14.26
C VAL A 285 52.15 -2.51 -15.53
N ASN A 286 51.47 -2.06 -16.58
CA ASN A 286 52.10 -1.75 -17.87
C ASN A 286 52.94 -0.45 -17.89
N ASP A 287 52.80 0.42 -16.89
CA ASP A 287 53.66 1.61 -16.71
C ASP A 287 55.02 1.30 -16.04
N SER A 288 55.24 0.07 -15.57
CA SER A 288 56.45 -0.32 -14.83
C SER A 288 57.43 -1.23 -15.59
N SER A 289 57.17 -1.53 -16.87
CA SER A 289 58.04 -2.42 -17.66
C SER A 289 58.14 -2.02 -19.14
N LEU A 290 58.83 -0.92 -19.41
CA LEU A 290 59.53 -0.73 -20.68
C LEU A 290 60.99 -0.36 -20.41
N PRO A 291 61.94 -1.24 -20.81
CA PRO A 291 63.09 -0.76 -21.53
C PRO A 291 63.06 -1.27 -22.97
N MET A 292 63.41 -0.35 -23.85
CA MET A 292 63.68 -0.55 -25.26
C MET A 292 64.66 -1.68 -25.52
N GLU A 293 64.37 -2.55 -26.49
CA GLU A 293 65.40 -3.09 -27.39
C GLU A 293 64.85 -3.18 -28.82
N ARG A 294 65.51 -2.48 -29.74
CA ARG A 294 65.51 -2.78 -31.19
C ARG A 294 66.77 -3.62 -31.51
N PRO A 295 67.05 -3.92 -32.80
CA PRO A 295 66.84 -5.21 -33.45
C PRO A 295 68.18 -5.98 -33.62
N LEU A 296 68.14 -7.30 -33.84
CA LEU A 296 69.33 -8.03 -34.30
C LEU A 296 68.98 -8.93 -35.50
N VAL A 297 69.58 -8.54 -36.62
CA VAL A 297 69.66 -9.17 -37.93
C VAL A 297 70.94 -10.05 -37.94
N LEU A 298 70.94 -11.13 -38.75
CA LEU A 298 72.00 -12.15 -38.98
C LEU A 298 71.99 -13.32 -37.97
N LEU A 299 72.09 -14.61 -38.32
CA LEU A 299 72.58 -15.32 -39.51
C LEU A 299 72.07 -16.78 -39.46
N GLN A 300 71.29 -17.24 -40.45
CA GLN A 300 71.53 -18.44 -41.27
C GLN A 300 70.38 -18.64 -42.27
#